data_AF-A0A0F8Y4A6-F1
#
_entry.id   AF-A0A0F8Y4A6-F1
#
_cell.length_a   1.000
_cell.length_b   1.000
_cell.length_c   1.000
_cell.angle_alpha   90.00
_cell.angle_beta   90.00
_cell.angle_gamma   90.00
#
_symmetry.space_group_name_H-M   'P 1'
#
loop_
_entity.id
_entity.type
_entity.pdbx_description
1 polymer ?
#
loop_
_entity_poly.entity_id
_entity_poly.type
_entity_poly.pdbx_seq_one_letter_code
_entity_poly.pdbx_strand_id
1 'polypeptide(L)'
;PKLPGSVTWVYKPLIGATAYALTPTQRTNALGKYANIYTTTAGIDGTEEGRVASGEFIDVIRGTDQLRAWLQEYVFTALAEAEKIPFTNDGIGILVAQMEAVFNRSVSQGILVKNSTVITIPLASSVSTSDKANRIAPNIPFTTLLAGAIHTVPLIGVVSV
;
A
#
# COMPACT_ATOMS: atom_id res chain seq x y z
N PRO A 1 -1.41 3.30 -17.89
CA PRO A 1 -1.70 3.46 -16.45
C PRO A 1 -0.48 3.05 -15.60
N LYS A 2 -0.20 3.71 -14.46
CA LYS A 2 0.90 3.33 -13.55
C LYS A 2 0.41 2.32 -12.50
N LEU A 3 1.28 1.38 -12.13
CA LEU A 3 0.98 0.33 -11.16
C LEU A 3 0.97 0.89 -9.72
N PRO A 4 0.11 0.38 -8.81
CA PRO A 4 0.18 0.72 -7.38
C PRO A 4 1.57 0.42 -6.78
N GLY A 5 2.07 1.26 -5.89
CA GLY A 5 3.42 1.10 -5.32
C GLY A 5 4.58 1.55 -6.22
N SER A 6 4.35 1.75 -7.52
CA SER A 6 5.41 2.16 -8.46
C SER A 6 5.50 3.68 -8.67
N VAL A 7 4.65 4.48 -8.01
CA VAL A 7 4.52 5.91 -8.28
C VAL A 7 3.92 6.63 -7.07
N THR A 8 4.26 7.91 -6.93
CA THR A 8 3.61 8.84 -6.00
C THR A 8 2.98 10.01 -6.76
N TRP A 9 2.09 10.77 -6.11
CA TRP A 9 1.37 11.89 -6.72
C TRP A 9 2.09 13.23 -6.63
N VAL A 10 3.30 13.25 -6.05
CA VAL A 10 4.09 14.47 -5.88
C VAL A 10 5.14 14.61 -7.00
N TYR A 11 5.30 15.83 -7.49
CA TYR A 11 6.20 16.29 -8.54
C TYR A 11 6.05 15.54 -9.86
N LYS A 12 4.80 15.28 -10.29
CA LYS A 12 4.50 14.62 -11.56
C LYS A 12 4.04 15.63 -12.60
N PRO A 13 4.58 15.60 -13.83
CA PRO A 13 4.09 16.45 -14.90
C PRO A 13 2.72 15.95 -15.37
N LEU A 14 1.86 16.88 -15.80
CA LEU A 14 0.54 16.58 -16.34
C LEU A 14 0.47 17.05 -17.79
N ILE A 15 0.18 16.13 -18.70
CA ILE A 15 0.01 16.47 -20.12
C ILE A 15 -1.30 17.24 -20.28
N GLY A 16 -1.22 18.42 -20.91
CA GLY A 16 -2.40 19.27 -21.18
C GLY A 16 -2.84 20.14 -20.01
N ALA A 17 -2.09 20.15 -18.89
CA ALA A 17 -2.31 21.11 -17.81
C ALA A 17 -1.26 22.23 -17.87
N THR A 18 -1.69 23.46 -17.58
CA THR A 18 -0.80 24.60 -17.41
C THR A 18 -0.60 24.85 -15.92
N ALA A 19 0.65 25.08 -15.49
CA ALA A 19 0.97 25.41 -14.12
C ALA A 19 0.30 26.71 -13.69
N TYR A 20 -0.30 26.71 -12.50
CA TYR A 20 -0.94 27.91 -11.94
C TYR A 20 0.09 28.79 -11.24
N ALA A 21 0.04 30.09 -11.50
CA ALA A 21 0.82 31.08 -10.77
C ALA A 21 0.11 31.44 -9.45
N LEU A 22 0.20 30.57 -8.45
CA LEU A 22 -0.38 30.81 -7.12
C LEU A 22 0.47 31.77 -6.29
N THR A 23 -0.17 32.68 -5.56
CA THR A 23 0.54 33.46 -4.53
C THR A 23 0.96 32.55 -3.37
N PRO A 24 1.98 32.93 -2.56
CA PRO A 24 2.40 32.13 -1.41
C PRO A 24 1.25 31.80 -0.45
N THR A 25 0.36 32.75 -0.18
CA THR A 25 -0.81 32.55 0.70
C THR A 25 -1.82 31.58 0.09
N GLN A 26 -2.12 31.69 -1.21
CA GLN A 26 -3.03 30.76 -1.88
C GLN A 26 -2.48 29.34 -1.86
N ARG A 27 -1.19 29.17 -2.15
CA ARG A 27 -0.51 27.88 -2.07
C ARG A 27 -0.60 27.30 -0.66
N THR A 28 -0.20 28.05 0.37
CA THR A 28 -0.28 27.59 1.77
C THR A 28 -1.70 27.20 2.18
N ASN A 29 -2.71 27.98 1.80
CA ASN A 29 -4.10 27.68 2.13
C ASN A 29 -4.62 26.42 1.41
N ALA A 30 -4.18 26.17 0.17
CA ALA A 30 -4.54 24.99 -0.58
C ALA A 30 -3.91 23.72 0.02
N LEU A 31 -2.60 23.75 0.25
CA LEU A 31 -1.85 22.64 0.86
C LEU A 31 -2.31 22.37 2.31
N GLY A 32 -2.68 23.42 3.06
CA GLY A 32 -3.26 23.30 4.40
C GLY A 32 -4.62 22.58 4.44
N LYS A 33 -5.26 22.36 3.28
CA LYS A 33 -6.48 21.57 3.11
C LYS A 33 -6.23 20.26 2.36
N TYR A 34 -4.98 19.85 2.19
CA TYR A 34 -4.58 18.69 1.39
C TYR A 34 -5.04 18.75 -0.07
N ALA A 35 -5.19 19.96 -0.62
CA ALA A 35 -5.53 20.13 -2.03
C ALA A 35 -4.31 19.85 -2.91
N ASN A 36 -4.47 18.97 -3.91
CA ASN A 36 -3.45 18.72 -4.91
C ASN A 36 -3.44 19.87 -5.92
N ILE A 37 -2.31 20.56 -6.02
CA ILE A 37 -2.11 21.71 -6.93
C ILE A 37 -1.12 21.36 -8.03
N TYR A 38 -1.12 22.15 -9.10
CA TYR A 38 -0.16 22.03 -10.20
C TYR A 38 0.54 23.37 -10.39
N THR A 39 1.81 23.45 -9.99
CA THR A 39 2.58 24.70 -9.88
C THR A 39 4.02 24.49 -10.36
N THR A 40 4.71 25.59 -10.66
CA THR A 40 6.13 25.58 -11.02
C THR A 40 6.97 25.73 -9.76
N THR A 41 7.81 24.73 -9.47
CA THR A 41 8.79 24.79 -8.37
C THR A 41 10.19 24.63 -8.95
N ALA A 42 11.08 25.59 -8.67
CA ALA A 42 12.46 25.63 -9.18
C ALA A 42 12.58 25.44 -10.72
N GLY A 43 11.62 26.00 -11.48
CA GLY A 43 11.58 25.89 -12.93
C GLY A 43 11.00 24.57 -13.47
N ILE A 44 10.47 23.70 -12.60
CA ILE A 44 9.86 22.43 -12.97
C ILE A 44 8.36 22.48 -12.66
N ASP A 45 7.53 22.23 -13.67
CA ASP A 45 6.08 22.11 -13.51
C ASP A 45 5.71 20.72 -12.98
N GLY A 46 4.99 20.68 -11.85
CA GLY A 46 4.65 19.43 -11.22
C GLY A 46 3.45 19.53 -10.30
N THR A 47 2.84 18.37 -10.03
CA THR A 47 1.87 18.23 -8.95
C THR A 47 2.53 18.41 -7.58
N GLU A 48 1.79 18.94 -6.62
CA GLU A 48 2.22 19.06 -5.22
C GLU A 48 1.13 18.54 -4.27
N GLU A 49 1.49 18.31 -3.00
CA GLU A 49 0.69 17.66 -1.93
C GLU A 49 0.68 16.13 -1.97
N GLY A 50 0.04 15.52 -2.97
CA GLY A 50 -0.03 14.05 -3.11
C GLY A 50 -0.85 13.32 -2.05
N ARG A 51 -1.69 14.03 -1.29
CA ARG A 51 -2.56 13.48 -0.26
C ARG A 51 -4.03 13.48 -0.68
N VAL A 52 -4.80 12.58 -0.07
CA VAL A 52 -6.27 12.63 -0.10
C VAL A 52 -6.79 13.63 0.94
N ALA A 53 -8.07 13.98 0.86
CA ALA A 53 -8.70 14.94 1.77
C ALA A 53 -8.65 14.55 3.25
N SER A 54 -8.47 13.25 3.58
CA SER A 54 -8.26 12.80 4.97
C SER A 54 -6.83 13.00 5.48
N GLY A 55 -5.89 13.41 4.64
CA GLY A 55 -4.48 13.66 4.98
C GLY A 55 -3.52 12.50 4.76
N GLU A 56 -4.01 11.33 4.32
CA GLU A 56 -3.14 10.22 3.93
C GLU A 56 -2.61 10.40 2.50
N PHE A 57 -1.43 9.84 2.21
CA PHE A 57 -0.86 9.86 0.86
C PHE A 57 -1.62 8.94 -0.11
N ILE A 58 -1.80 9.42 -1.34
CA ILE A 58 -2.54 8.69 -2.38
C ILE A 58 -1.87 7.35 -2.70
N ASP A 59 -0.54 7.29 -2.75
CA ASP A 59 0.19 6.05 -3.00
C ASP A 59 0.01 5.01 -1.88
N VAL A 60 -0.12 5.44 -0.63
CA VAL A 60 -0.42 4.57 0.52
C VAL A 60 -1.81 3.96 0.40
N ILE A 61 -2.84 4.78 0.13
CA ILE A 61 -4.21 4.29 -0.05
C ILE A 61 -4.27 3.30 -1.23
N ARG A 62 -3.71 3.68 -2.38
CA ARG A 62 -3.71 2.81 -3.56
C ARG A 62 -2.95 1.50 -3.35
N GLY A 63 -1.81 1.55 -2.64
CA GLY A 63 -1.01 0.37 -2.33
C GLY A 63 -1.72 -0.58 -1.37
N THR A 64 -2.35 -0.06 -0.32
CA THR A 64 -3.07 -0.86 0.68
C THR A 64 -4.36 -1.47 0.11
N ASP A 65 -5.10 -0.74 -0.73
CA ASP A 65 -6.26 -1.28 -1.42
C ASP A 65 -5.89 -2.39 -2.41
N GLN A 66 -4.78 -2.23 -3.15
CA GLN A 66 -4.27 -3.27 -4.04
C GLN A 66 -3.84 -4.53 -3.27
N LEU A 67 -3.15 -4.35 -2.13
CA LEU A 67 -2.77 -5.46 -1.25
C LEU A 67 -4.00 -6.22 -0.75
N ARG A 68 -5.04 -5.50 -0.29
CA ARG A 68 -6.30 -6.09 0.15
C ARG A 68 -6.96 -6.89 -0.97
N ALA A 69 -7.06 -6.31 -2.17
CA ALA A 69 -7.66 -6.95 -3.33
C ALA A 69 -6.91 -8.24 -3.70
N TRP A 70 -5.57 -8.22 -3.72
CA TRP A 70 -4.78 -9.42 -4.02
C TRP A 70 -4.88 -10.50 -2.95
N LEU A 71 -4.89 -10.14 -1.66
CA LEU A 71 -5.09 -11.11 -0.58
C LEU A 71 -6.43 -11.83 -0.74
N GLN A 72 -7.49 -11.08 -1.05
CA GLN A 72 -8.82 -11.66 -1.30
C GLN A 72 -8.82 -12.55 -2.55
N GLU A 73 -8.23 -12.08 -3.66
CA GLU A 73 -8.15 -12.79 -4.93
C GLU A 73 -7.40 -14.12 -4.80
N TYR A 74 -6.20 -14.12 -4.21
CA TYR A 74 -5.36 -15.32 -4.10
C TYR A 74 -5.96 -16.35 -3.15
N VAL A 75 -6.48 -15.92 -2.00
CA VAL A 75 -7.15 -16.82 -1.05
C VAL A 75 -8.42 -17.40 -1.67
N PHE A 76 -9.22 -16.58 -2.36
CA PHE A 76 -10.39 -17.06 -3.07
C PHE A 76 -10.04 -18.07 -4.17
N THR A 77 -9.00 -17.78 -4.97
CA THR A 77 -8.55 -18.66 -6.05
C THR A 77 -8.15 -20.03 -5.51
N ALA A 78 -7.38 -20.08 -4.41
CA ALA A 78 -7.01 -21.35 -3.79
C ALA A 78 -8.23 -22.15 -3.31
N LEU A 79 -9.26 -21.48 -2.78
CA LEU A 79 -10.52 -22.13 -2.38
C LEU A 79 -11.33 -22.62 -3.59
N ALA A 80 -11.32 -21.88 -4.69
CA ALA A 80 -12.10 -22.17 -5.88
C ALA A 80 -11.50 -23.28 -6.74
N GLU A 81 -10.16 -23.37 -6.81
CA GLU A 81 -9.45 -24.35 -7.64
C GLU A 81 -9.28 -25.70 -6.95
N ALA A 82 -9.22 -25.73 -5.62
CA ALA A 82 -9.12 -26.97 -4.88
C ALA A 82 -10.50 -27.65 -4.78
N GLU A 83 -10.56 -28.96 -5.03
CA GLU A 83 -11.78 -29.74 -4.71
C GLU A 83 -12.16 -29.62 -3.22
N LYS A 84 -11.12 -29.51 -2.36
CA LYS A 84 -11.26 -29.29 -0.92
C LYS A 84 -9.95 -28.78 -0.34
N ILE A 85 -10.03 -27.72 0.47
CA ILE A 85 -8.99 -27.38 1.45
C ILE A 85 -9.41 -27.99 2.81
N PRO A 86 -8.72 -29.02 3.32
CA PRO A 86 -9.11 -29.69 4.55
C PRO A 86 -8.84 -28.82 5.78
N PHE A 87 -9.69 -28.90 6.81
CA PHE A 87 -9.50 -28.19 8.07
C PHE A 87 -8.40 -28.84 8.93
N THR A 88 -7.16 -28.69 8.47
CA THR A 88 -5.93 -29.26 9.05
C THR A 88 -4.87 -28.18 9.03
N ASN A 89 -3.75 -28.41 9.73
CA ASN A 89 -2.63 -27.47 9.69
C ASN A 89 -2.11 -27.30 8.25
N ASP A 90 -2.06 -28.37 7.46
CA ASP A 90 -1.62 -28.32 6.06
C ASP A 90 -2.58 -27.50 5.20
N GLY A 91 -3.89 -27.65 5.41
CA GLY A 91 -4.89 -26.84 4.70
C GLY A 91 -4.84 -25.35 5.06
N ILE A 92 -4.58 -25.01 6.33
CA ILE A 92 -4.29 -23.63 6.73
C ILE A 92 -2.99 -23.15 6.09
N GLY A 93 -1.97 -24.01 6.01
CA GLY A 93 -0.70 -23.75 5.34
C GLY A 93 -0.87 -23.38 3.86
N ILE A 94 -1.82 -23.98 3.14
CA ILE A 94 -2.15 -23.60 1.76
C ILE A 94 -2.60 -22.14 1.68
N LEU A 95 -3.47 -21.71 2.60
CA LEU A 95 -3.94 -20.32 2.64
C LEU A 95 -2.80 -19.34 3.00
N VAL A 96 -1.94 -19.73 3.94
CA VAL A 96 -0.75 -18.94 4.30
C VAL A 96 0.19 -18.78 3.11
N ALA A 97 0.44 -19.86 2.35
CA ALA A 97 1.30 -19.80 1.16
C ALA A 97 0.77 -18.81 0.11
N GLN A 98 -0.56 -18.71 -0.05
CA GLN A 98 -1.18 -17.69 -0.90
C GLN A 98 -0.92 -16.27 -0.40
N MET A 99 -1.05 -16.04 0.92
CA MET A 99 -0.74 -14.75 1.53
C MET A 99 0.73 -14.38 1.33
N GLU A 100 1.67 -15.32 1.53
CA GLU A 100 3.10 -15.13 1.29
C GLU A 100 3.39 -14.75 -0.16
N ALA A 101 2.75 -15.41 -1.13
CA ALA A 101 2.88 -15.06 -2.54
C ALA A 101 2.45 -13.61 -2.82
N VAL A 102 1.35 -13.17 -2.21
CA VAL A 102 0.87 -11.77 -2.32
C VAL A 102 1.84 -10.78 -1.67
N PHE A 103 2.41 -11.10 -0.51
CA PHE A 103 3.39 -10.23 0.14
C PHE A 103 4.67 -10.09 -0.70
N ASN A 104 5.18 -11.20 -1.24
CA ASN A 104 6.33 -11.18 -2.15
C ASN A 104 6.06 -10.35 -3.41
N ARG A 105 4.87 -10.51 -4.01
CA ARG A 105 4.43 -9.67 -5.14
C ARG A 105 4.37 -8.20 -4.76
N SER A 106 3.83 -7.88 -3.59
CA SER A 106 3.71 -6.50 -3.10
C SER A 106 5.06 -5.85 -2.80
N VAL A 107 6.04 -6.60 -2.32
CA VAL A 107 7.44 -6.14 -2.21
C VAL A 107 8.01 -5.87 -3.60
N SER A 108 7.82 -6.77 -4.56
CA SER A 108 8.33 -6.58 -5.94
C SER A 108 7.75 -5.36 -6.64
N GLN A 109 6.52 -4.96 -6.29
CA GLN A 109 5.85 -3.79 -6.84
C GLN A 109 6.11 -2.49 -6.05
N GLY A 110 6.93 -2.55 -4.99
CA GLY A 110 7.28 -1.39 -4.17
C GLY A 110 6.18 -0.94 -3.20
N ILE A 111 5.18 -1.78 -2.93
CA ILE A 111 4.12 -1.47 -1.95
C ILE A 111 4.65 -1.71 -0.52
N LEU A 112 5.37 -2.83 -0.32
CA LEU A 112 5.85 -3.27 0.99
C LEU A 112 7.38 -3.24 1.08
N VAL A 113 7.88 -3.04 2.30
CA VAL A 113 9.31 -3.17 2.60
C VAL A 113 9.72 -4.64 2.54
N LYS A 114 10.87 -4.92 1.94
CA LYS A 114 11.42 -6.28 1.92
C LYS A 114 11.73 -6.75 3.34
N ASN A 115 11.43 -8.01 3.65
CA ASN A 115 11.67 -8.64 4.95
C ASN A 115 10.94 -7.99 6.15
N SER A 116 9.87 -7.23 5.92
CA SER A 116 9.07 -6.63 7.00
C SER A 116 7.86 -7.45 7.43
N THR A 117 7.53 -8.51 6.69
CA THR A 117 6.27 -9.24 6.89
C THR A 117 6.44 -10.37 7.89
N VAL A 118 5.52 -10.45 8.85
CA VAL A 118 5.42 -11.53 9.83
C VAL A 118 3.99 -12.06 9.81
N ILE A 119 3.80 -13.36 9.56
CA ILE A 119 2.51 -14.04 9.60
C ILE A 119 2.47 -14.95 10.81
N THR A 120 1.41 -14.87 11.61
CA THR A 120 1.15 -15.80 12.72
C THR A 120 0.23 -16.90 12.25
N ILE A 121 0.74 -18.13 12.15
CA ILE A 121 -0.02 -19.28 11.66
C ILE A 121 -0.78 -19.93 12.83
N PRO A 122 -2.12 -19.87 12.86
CA PRO A 122 -2.91 -20.55 13.88
C PRO A 122 -2.93 -22.07 13.66
N LEU A 123 -3.04 -22.83 14.76
CA LEU A 123 -3.24 -24.28 14.66
C LEU A 123 -4.70 -24.60 14.34
N ALA A 124 -4.94 -25.62 13.52
CA ALA A 124 -6.29 -26.12 13.30
C ALA A 124 -6.95 -26.60 14.60
N SER A 125 -6.16 -27.06 15.57
CA SER A 125 -6.65 -27.47 16.90
C SER A 125 -7.14 -26.31 17.76
N SER A 126 -6.64 -25.08 17.54
CA SER A 126 -7.05 -23.90 18.32
C SER A 126 -8.36 -23.28 17.84
N VAL A 127 -8.95 -23.80 16.75
CA VAL A 127 -10.22 -23.28 16.20
C VAL A 127 -11.41 -23.92 16.90
N SER A 128 -12.40 -23.09 17.23
CA SER A 128 -13.62 -23.49 17.93
C SER A 128 -14.39 -24.55 17.16
N THR A 129 -15.14 -25.40 17.88
CA THR A 129 -16.00 -26.41 17.26
C THR A 129 -17.11 -25.78 16.41
N SER A 130 -17.63 -24.62 16.81
CA SER A 130 -18.62 -23.84 16.05
C SER A 130 -18.06 -23.34 14.72
N ASP A 131 -16.84 -22.79 14.70
CA ASP A 131 -16.23 -22.30 13.46
C ASP A 131 -15.91 -23.45 12.51
N LYS A 132 -15.45 -24.59 13.04
CA LYS A 132 -15.26 -25.81 12.23
C LYS A 132 -16.56 -26.31 11.62
N ALA A 133 -17.65 -26.34 12.40
CA ALA A 133 -18.97 -26.73 11.91
C ALA A 133 -19.49 -25.76 10.82
N ASN A 134 -19.24 -24.46 10.99
CA ASN A 134 -19.57 -23.40 10.04
C ASN A 134 -18.56 -23.27 8.88
N ARG A 135 -17.50 -24.09 8.87
CA ARG A 135 -16.42 -24.09 7.86
C ARG A 135 -15.70 -22.74 7.75
N ILE A 136 -15.52 -22.06 8.87
CA ILE A 136 -14.82 -20.79 8.96
C ILE A 136 -13.36 -21.07 9.31
N ALA A 137 -12.44 -20.73 8.40
CA ALA A 137 -11.02 -20.79 8.65
C ALA A 137 -10.63 -19.84 9.80
N PRO A 138 -9.59 -20.15 10.60
CA PRO A 138 -9.15 -19.24 11.64
C PRO A 138 -8.66 -17.93 11.04
N ASN A 139 -8.73 -16.86 11.84
CA ASN A 139 -8.00 -15.63 11.53
C ASN A 139 -6.51 -15.94 11.43
N ILE A 140 -5.86 -15.46 10.37
CA ILE A 140 -4.42 -15.56 10.14
C ILE A 140 -3.84 -14.15 10.30
N PRO A 141 -3.40 -13.73 11.50
CA PRO A 141 -2.88 -12.40 11.73
C PRO A 141 -1.55 -12.20 11.00
N PHE A 142 -1.33 -11.00 10.49
CA PHE A 142 -0.04 -10.61 9.94
C PHE A 142 0.28 -9.15 10.25
N THR A 143 1.57 -8.83 10.25
CA THR A 143 2.08 -7.46 10.28
C THR A 143 3.05 -7.25 9.12
N THR A 144 3.08 -6.03 8.58
CA THR A 144 4.02 -5.64 7.52
C THR A 144 4.19 -4.13 7.49
N LEU A 145 5.24 -3.63 6.83
CA LEU A 145 5.56 -2.21 6.70
C LEU A 145 5.37 -1.77 5.25
N LEU A 146 4.65 -0.66 5.06
CA LEU A 146 4.54 0.01 3.77
C LEU A 146 5.87 0.67 3.41
N ALA A 147 6.24 0.62 2.13
CA ALA A 147 7.47 1.25 1.65
C ALA A 147 7.38 2.78 1.66
N GLY A 148 6.22 3.32 1.28
CA GLY A 148 5.98 4.76 1.16
C GLY A 148 6.84 5.43 0.08
N ALA A 149 6.74 6.76 0.01
CA ALA A 149 7.52 7.58 -0.90
C ALA A 149 8.22 8.73 -0.15
N ILE A 150 9.40 9.12 -0.63
CA ILE A 150 10.13 10.29 -0.11
C ILE A 150 9.70 11.51 -0.91
N HIS A 151 9.19 12.54 -0.23
CA HIS A 151 8.78 13.82 -0.86
C HIS A 151 9.65 15.01 -0.45
N THR A 152 10.34 14.93 0.68
CA THR A 152 11.13 16.03 1.25
C THR A 152 12.47 15.51 1.75
N VAL A 153 13.54 16.26 1.49
CA VAL A 153 14.89 15.95 1.97
C VAL A 153 15.42 17.16 2.75
N PRO A 154 15.55 17.09 4.08
CA PRO A 154 16.23 18.13 4.84
C PRO A 154 17.74 18.03 4.61
N LEU A 155 18.38 19.17 4.31
CA LEU A 155 19.83 19.24 4.09
C LEU A 155 20.47 20.10 5.19
N ILE A 156 21.52 19.57 5.82
CA ILE A 156 22.36 20.27 6.80
C ILE A 156 23.80 20.12 6.33
N GLY A 157 24.53 21.24 6.24
CA GLY A 157 25.93 21.26 5.81
C GLY A 157 26.71 22.33 6.54
N VAL A 158 28.02 22.08 6.70
CA VAL A 158 28.99 23.07 7.18
C VAL A 158 30.02 23.25 6.07
N VAL A 159 30.33 24.51 5.75
CA VAL A 159 31.40 24.86 4.82
C VAL A 159 32.53 25.48 5.63
N SER A 160 33.69 24.84 5.62
CA SER A 160 34.93 25.37 6.21
C SER A 160 35.98 25.55 5.13
N VAL A 161 36.90 26.49 5.37
CA VAL A 161 38.06 26.77 4.52
C VAL A 161 39.22 25.82 4.81
#